data_AF-A0A3D1FVL1-F1
#
_entry.id   AF-A0A3D1FVL1-F1
#
_cell.length_a   1.000
_cell.length_b   1.000
_cell.length_c   1.000
_cell.angle_alpha   90.00
_cell.angle_beta   90.00
_cell.angle_gamma   90.00
#
_symmetry.space_group_name_H-M   'P 1'
#
loop_
_entity.id
_entity.type
_entity.pdbx_description
1 polymer ?
#
loop_
_entity_poly.entity_id
_entity_poly.type
_entity_poly.pdbx_seq_one_letter_code
_entity_poly.pdbx_strand_id
1 'polypeptide(L)' 'MQIEVVKSKIHRVHVTGAELDYIGSITLDTELMDAAGILPGERVYIVNINNGERFDTYTIAG' A
#
# COMPACT_ATOMS: atom_id res chain seq x y z
N MET A 1 13.59 -14.55 20.03
CA MET A 1 13.24 -14.74 18.61
C MET A 1 12.10 -13.81 18.28
N GLN A 2 12.21 -13.00 17.23
CA GLN A 2 11.13 -12.18 16.70
C GLN A 2 10.71 -12.77 15.34
N ILE A 3 9.42 -12.77 15.02
CA ILE A 3 8.87 -13.24 13.75
C ILE A 3 8.09 -12.11 13.08
N GLU A 4 8.13 -12.05 11.75
CA GLU A 4 7.30 -11.13 10.97
C GLU A 4 6.04 -11.86 10.51
N VAL A 5 4.89 -11.23 10.75
CA VAL A 5 3.58 -11.76 10.38
C VAL A 5 2.86 -10.70 9.57
N VAL A 6 2.11 -11.11 8.54
CA VAL A 6 1.27 -10.19 7.77
C VAL A 6 0.20 -9.63 8.69
N LYS A 7 0.30 -8.32 9.01
CA LYS A 7 -0.69 -7.60 9.82
C LYS A 7 -2.04 -7.52 9.11
N SER A 8 -2.02 -7.05 7.86
CA SER A 8 -3.23 -6.85 7.05
C SER A 8 -2.92 -6.84 5.54
N LYS A 9 -3.97 -6.87 4.72
CA LYS A 9 -3.89 -6.89 3.26
C LYS A 9 -5.15 -6.31 2.63
N ILE A 10 -4.97 -5.43 1.64
CA ILE A 10 -6.01 -5.04 0.70
C ILE A 10 -5.84 -5.88 -0.57
N HIS A 11 -6.82 -6.72 -0.92
CA HIS A 11 -6.67 -7.70 -2.00
C HIS A 11 -7.29 -7.22 -3.32
N ARG A 12 -6.48 -7.21 -4.39
CA ARG A 12 -6.91 -6.96 -5.78
C ARG A 12 -7.63 -5.62 -6.00
N VAL A 13 -7.11 -4.56 -5.39
CA VAL A 13 -7.52 -3.20 -5.74
C VAL A 13 -6.94 -2.76 -7.07
N HIS A 14 -7.53 -1.71 -7.64
CA HIS A 14 -7.12 -1.12 -8.91
C HIS A 14 -6.33 0.16 -8.65
N VAL A 15 -5.26 0.36 -9.40
CA VAL A 15 -4.54 1.64 -9.44
C VAL A 15 -5.45 2.65 -10.13
N THR A 16 -5.79 3.74 -9.43
CA THR A 16 -6.66 4.81 -9.94
C THR A 16 -5.88 5.96 -10.58
N GLY A 17 -4.60 6.12 -10.23
CA GLY A 17 -3.71 7.12 -10.80
C GLY A 17 -2.24 6.77 -10.54
N ALA A 18 -1.36 7.29 -11.40
CA ALA A 18 0.08 7.20 -11.25
C ALA A 18 0.70 8.49 -11.82
N GLU A 19 1.57 9.12 -11.05
CA GLU A 19 2.26 10.37 -11.42
C GLU A 19 3.75 10.17 -11.18
N LEU A 20 4.57 10.51 -12.17
CA LEU A 20 6.02 10.29 -12.15
C LEU A 20 6.69 11.22 -11.13
N ASP A 21 6.18 12.44 -11.01
CA ASP A 21 6.71 13.45 -10.09
C ASP A 21 6.11 13.32 -8.67
N TYR A 22 5.22 12.33 -8.45
CA TYR A 22 4.68 12.04 -7.13
C TYR A 22 5.67 11.20 -6.32
N ILE A 23 6.14 11.77 -5.21
CA ILE A 23 7.32 11.24 -4.52
C ILE A 23 6.94 10.12 -3.56
N GLY A 24 7.26 8.89 -3.99
CA GLY A 24 7.75 7.82 -3.13
C GLY A 24 6.76 7.24 -2.11
N SER A 25 5.47 7.56 -2.21
CA SER A 25 4.39 7.03 -1.37
C SER A 25 3.28 6.39 -2.23
N ILE A 26 2.28 5.80 -1.57
CA ILE A 26 1.02 5.41 -2.21
C ILE A 26 -0.16 6.05 -1.47
N THR A 27 -1.01 6.76 -2.23
CA THR A 27 -2.25 7.31 -1.70
C THR A 27 -3.30 6.20 -1.61
N LEU A 28 -3.98 6.09 -0.46
CA LEU A 28 -5.06 5.13 -0.25
C LEU A 28 -6.30 5.83 0.33
N ASP A 29 -7.45 5.38 -0.17
CA ASP A 29 -8.75 5.75 0.37
C ASP A 29 -8.81 5.44 1.87
N THR A 30 -9.23 6.41 2.66
CA THR A 30 -9.37 6.30 4.11
C THR A 30 -10.24 5.12 4.53
N GLU A 31 -11.30 4.78 3.78
CA GLU A 31 -12.15 3.63 4.11
C GLU A 31 -11.40 2.30 3.97
N LEU A 32 -10.53 2.18 2.97
CA LEU A 32 -9.67 1.00 2.78
C LEU A 32 -8.59 0.92 3.86
N MET A 33 -8.01 2.06 4.23
CA MET A 33 -7.04 2.14 5.31
C MET A 33 -7.65 1.69 6.64
N ASP A 34 -8.83 2.20 6.99
CA ASP A 34 -9.55 1.84 8.21
C ASP A 34 -9.95 0.36 8.21
N ALA A 35 -10.48 -0.15 7.11
CA ALA A 35 -10.86 -1.56 6.97
C ALA A 35 -9.66 -2.52 7.09
N ALA A 36 -8.49 -2.11 6.63
CA ALA A 36 -7.25 -2.88 6.73
C ALA A 36 -6.42 -2.55 7.98
N GLY A 37 -6.84 -1.60 8.81
CA GLY A 37 -6.07 -1.11 9.95
C GLY A 37 -4.68 -0.57 9.57
N ILE A 38 -4.54 0.03 8.38
CA ILE A 38 -3.30 0.64 7.89
C ILE A 38 -3.26 2.10 8.31
N LEU A 39 -2.16 2.54 8.93
CA LEU A 39 -1.98 3.93 9.35
C LEU A 39 -1.29 4.77 8.27
N PRO A 40 -1.52 6.09 8.20
CA PRO A 40 -0.71 6.99 7.38
C PRO A 40 0.76 6.90 7.79
N GLY A 41 1.66 6.78 6.81
CA GLY A 41 3.10 6.58 7.02
C GLY A 41 3.49 5.13 7.32
N GLU A 42 2.55 4.19 7.35
CA GLU A 42 2.85 2.77 7.55
C GLU A 42 3.54 2.19 6.31
N ARG A 43 4.62 1.44 6.53
CA ARG A 43 5.32 0.73 5.45
C ARG A 43 4.43 -0.39 4.92
N VAL A 44 4.25 -0.42 3.60
CA VAL A 44 3.45 -1.42 2.90
C VAL A 44 4.26 -2.08 1.79
N TYR A 45 3.92 -3.32 1.48
CA TYR A 45 4.44 -4.05 0.34
C TYR A 45 3.42 -4.03 -0.79
N ILE A 46 3.86 -3.61 -1.98
CA ILE A 46 3.06 -3.58 -3.20
C ILE A 46 3.45 -4.78 -4.07
N VAL A 47 2.44 -5.52 -4.52
CA VAL A 47 2.59 -6.66 -5.41
C VAL A 47 1.71 -6.43 -6.62
N ASN A 48 2.31 -6.01 -7.72
CA ASN A 48 1.58 -5.72 -8.95
C ASN A 48 1.37 -7.01 -9.74
N ILE A 49 0.11 -7.44 -9.87
CA ILE A 49 -0.25 -8.69 -10.56
C ILE A 49 -0.18 -8.58 -12.09
N ASN A 50 -0.18 -7.37 -12.64
CA ASN A 50 -0.21 -7.15 -14.10
C ASN A 50 1.19 -7.24 -14.73
N ASN A 51 2.23 -6.85 -14.00
CA ASN A 51 3.61 -6.84 -14.50
C ASN A 51 4.60 -7.62 -13.61
N GLY A 52 4.17 -8.10 -12.44
CA GLY A 52 5.00 -8.87 -11.51
C GLY A 52 5.93 -8.04 -10.63
N GLU A 53 5.92 -6.70 -10.76
CA GLU A 53 6.76 -5.83 -9.95
C GLU A 53 6.38 -5.91 -8.47
N ARG A 54 7.41 -5.83 -7.63
CA ARG A 54 7.30 -5.88 -6.18
C ARG A 54 8.21 -4.85 -5.58
N PHE A 55 7.65 -4.01 -4.73
CA PHE A 55 8.36 -2.94 -4.06
C PHE A 55 7.67 -2.63 -2.74
N ASP A 56 8.30 -1.81 -1.91
CA ASP A 56 7.74 -1.30 -0.68
C ASP A 56 7.84 0.22 -0.62
N THR A 57 6.91 0.81 0.10
CA THR A 57 6.76 2.25 0.24
C THR A 57 5.94 2.54 1.51
N TYR A 58 5.52 3.78 1.72
CA TYR A 58 4.64 4.18 2.81
C TYR A 58 3.33 4.76 2.29
N THR A 59 2.30 4.75 3.12
CA THR A 59 0.95 5.20 2.76
C THR A 59 0.71 6.67 3.10
N ILE A 60 -0.12 7.32 2.29
CA ILE A 60 -0.74 8.63 2.59
C ILE A 60 -2.25 8.47 2.40
N ALA A 61 -3.05 9.15 3.22
CA ALA A 61 -4.51 9.15 3.06
C ALA A 61 -4.93 10.09 1.92
N GLY A 62 -5.85 9.65 1.06
CA GLY A 62 -6.46 10.51 0.03
C GLY A 62 -7.17 9.75 -1.08
#